data_AF-A0A940KRI4-F1
#
_entry.id   AF-A0A940KRI4-F1
#
_cell.length_a   1.000
_cell.length_b   1.000
_cell.length_c   1.000
_cell.angle_alpha   90.00
_cell.angle_beta   90.00
_cell.angle_gamma   90.00
#
_symmetry.space_group_name_H-M   'P 1'
#
loop_
_entity.id
_entity.type
_entity.pdbx_description
1 polymer ?
#
loop_
_entity_poly.entity_id
_entity_poly.type
_entity_poly.pdbx_seq_one_letter_code
_entity_poly.pdbx_strand_id
1 'polypeptide(L)'
;MKILFLLSFVVFEVTAVAQSPCDNVRLYDQMTVRTDRPILQRLKPFDVKSIPIETRNKIKVTMEQNTSSKFASALKIRSVRLFDSLQSRYWVQMNSPIIDRSTGDTIDLFYAVLYETLLPDQTKFLFRVDFQQNGKLVDEDQLAFYNGDDLHIKSCKDVIAIVMADTIQPIRAIEYMSLVYNSNDMIIRWTVVAKQDSKTGTKYFKEVDARAGDIMLRGDFNVTEPLREARIENGR
;
A
#
# COMPACT_ATOMS: atom_id res chain seq x y z
N MET A 1 -22.91 67.31 -18.61
CA MET A 1 -23.46 66.05 -18.04
C MET A 1 -22.42 64.95 -18.20
N LYS A 2 -21.79 64.49 -17.11
CA LYS A 2 -20.89 63.34 -17.10
C LYS A 2 -21.65 62.16 -16.51
N ILE A 3 -21.90 61.13 -17.32
CA ILE A 3 -22.45 59.85 -16.86
C ILE A 3 -21.25 59.01 -16.43
N LEU A 4 -21.11 58.78 -15.12
CA LEU A 4 -20.07 57.94 -14.53
C LEU A 4 -20.64 56.52 -14.42
N PHE A 5 -20.27 55.64 -15.34
CA PHE A 5 -20.54 54.20 -15.23
C PHE A 5 -19.53 53.61 -14.22
N LEU A 6 -19.97 53.29 -13.01
CA LEU A 6 -19.24 52.40 -12.12
C LEU A 6 -19.51 50.95 -12.53
N LEU A 7 -18.53 50.33 -13.16
CA LEU A 7 -18.47 48.89 -13.40
C LEU A 7 -18.05 48.21 -12.09
N SER A 8 -19.02 47.63 -11.38
CA SER A 8 -18.79 46.72 -10.26
C SER A 8 -18.21 45.40 -10.79
N PHE A 9 -16.89 45.25 -10.72
CA PHE A 9 -16.20 43.98 -10.93
C PHE A 9 -16.40 43.12 -9.66
N VAL A 10 -17.43 42.28 -9.67
CA VAL A 10 -17.57 41.18 -8.69
C VAL A 10 -16.55 40.12 -9.10
N VAL A 11 -15.37 40.16 -8.52
CA VAL A 11 -14.39 39.08 -8.62
C VAL A 11 -14.98 37.89 -7.87
N PHE A 12 -15.58 36.96 -8.61
CA PHE A 12 -15.87 35.62 -8.13
C PHE A 12 -14.52 34.93 -7.88
N GLU A 13 -14.03 35.00 -6.64
CA GLU A 13 -12.98 34.10 -6.16
C GLU A 13 -13.54 32.69 -6.15
N VAL A 14 -13.30 31.97 -7.25
CA VAL A 14 -13.50 30.53 -7.31
C VAL A 14 -12.46 29.95 -6.35
N THR A 15 -12.88 29.62 -5.14
CA THR A 15 -12.06 28.84 -4.21
C THR A 15 -11.91 27.44 -4.80
N ALA A 16 -10.91 27.28 -5.68
CA ALA A 16 -10.42 25.98 -6.06
C ALA A 16 -9.93 25.33 -4.76
N VAL A 17 -10.76 24.47 -4.17
CA VAL A 17 -10.40 23.68 -3.00
C VAL A 17 -9.22 22.82 -3.46
N ALA A 18 -8.01 23.21 -3.06
CA ALA A 18 -6.81 22.48 -3.40
C ALA A 18 -6.95 21.08 -2.76
N GLN A 19 -7.16 20.06 -3.59
CA GLN A 19 -7.19 18.67 -3.14
C GLN A 19 -5.86 18.39 -2.43
N SER A 20 -5.94 17.93 -1.19
CA SER A 20 -4.76 17.58 -0.42
C SER A 20 -4.07 16.40 -1.11
N PRO A 21 -2.72 16.33 -1.16
CA PRO A 21 -2.03 15.11 -1.60
C PRO A 21 -2.47 13.87 -0.81
N CYS A 22 -2.95 14.06 0.42
CA CYS A 22 -3.52 13.00 1.25
C CYS A 22 -4.86 12.45 0.74
N ASP A 23 -5.62 13.24 -0.03
CA ASP A 23 -6.85 12.76 -0.68
C ASP A 23 -6.54 11.83 -1.87
N ASN A 24 -5.28 11.83 -2.35
CA ASN A 24 -4.78 11.05 -3.47
C ASN A 24 -3.81 9.93 -3.04
N VAL A 25 -3.85 9.50 -1.77
CA VAL A 25 -3.08 8.34 -1.32
C VAL A 25 -3.58 7.10 -2.05
N ARG A 26 -2.70 6.52 -2.86
CA ARG A 26 -2.95 5.30 -3.59
C ARG A 26 -2.72 4.10 -2.67
N LEU A 27 -3.73 3.24 -2.60
CA LEU A 27 -3.64 1.95 -1.95
C LEU A 27 -3.02 0.98 -2.94
N TYR A 28 -1.83 0.49 -2.61
CA TYR A 28 -1.20 -0.58 -3.37
C TYR A 28 -1.41 -1.89 -2.61
N ASP A 29 -2.23 -2.75 -3.18
CA ASP A 29 -2.26 -4.15 -2.79
C ASP A 29 -0.99 -4.80 -3.36
N GLN A 30 0.01 -5.12 -2.53
CA GLN A 30 1.18 -5.85 -3.02
C GLN A 30 0.86 -7.30 -3.46
N MET A 31 -0.37 -7.78 -3.28
CA MET A 31 -0.84 -8.95 -4.01
C MET A 31 -1.15 -8.68 -5.48
N THR A 32 -1.11 -7.41 -5.94
CA THR A 32 -0.99 -7.10 -7.37
C THR A 32 0.40 -7.46 -7.83
N VAL A 33 0.54 -8.74 -8.09
CA VAL A 33 1.68 -9.27 -8.81
C VAL A 33 1.76 -8.55 -10.15
N ARG A 34 2.96 -8.13 -10.54
CA ARG A 34 3.18 -7.41 -11.81
C ARG A 34 2.39 -8.11 -12.92
N THR A 35 1.43 -7.38 -13.48
CA THR A 35 0.40 -7.90 -14.41
C THR A 35 0.96 -8.26 -15.78
N ASP A 36 2.24 -7.96 -16.03
CA ASP A 36 3.02 -8.37 -17.20
C ASP A 36 3.37 -9.86 -17.20
N ARG A 37 3.02 -10.63 -16.15
CA ARG A 37 3.29 -12.06 -16.05
C ARG A 37 2.01 -12.93 -16.04
N PRO A 38 1.77 -13.77 -17.07
CA PRO A 38 0.49 -14.46 -17.32
C PRO A 38 -0.01 -15.41 -16.21
N ILE A 39 0.89 -15.96 -15.40
CA ILE A 39 0.53 -16.96 -14.39
C ILE A 39 -0.12 -16.34 -13.16
N LEU A 40 0.14 -15.07 -12.87
CA LEU A 40 -0.32 -14.44 -11.63
C LEU A 40 -1.64 -13.71 -11.84
N GLN A 41 -2.01 -13.46 -13.11
CA GLN A 41 -3.39 -13.23 -13.54
C GLN A 41 -4.32 -14.42 -13.20
N ARG A 42 -3.77 -15.61 -12.88
CA ARG A 42 -4.52 -16.81 -12.47
C ARG A 42 -4.71 -16.94 -10.96
N LEU A 43 -4.10 -16.07 -10.15
CA LEU A 43 -4.42 -15.96 -8.72
C LEU A 43 -5.81 -15.33 -8.58
N LYS A 44 -6.84 -16.15 -8.82
CA LYS A 44 -8.23 -15.74 -8.67
C LYS A 44 -8.52 -15.43 -7.21
N PRO A 45 -9.40 -14.45 -6.92
CA PRO A 45 -9.96 -14.30 -5.59
C PRO A 45 -10.47 -15.63 -5.04
N PHE A 46 -9.96 -16.01 -3.87
CA PHE A 46 -10.44 -17.16 -3.14
C PHE A 46 -11.59 -16.70 -2.24
N ASP A 47 -12.73 -17.37 -2.31
CA ASP A 47 -13.86 -17.05 -1.44
C ASP A 47 -13.48 -17.38 0.02
N VAL A 48 -13.52 -16.38 0.89
CA VAL A 48 -13.28 -16.51 2.34
C VAL A 48 -14.20 -17.59 2.94
N LYS A 49 -15.42 -17.74 2.40
CA LYS A 49 -16.38 -18.76 2.84
C LYS A 49 -15.91 -20.18 2.55
N SER A 50 -15.04 -20.36 1.55
CA SER A 50 -14.43 -21.65 1.17
C SER A 50 -13.25 -22.05 2.07
N ILE A 51 -12.76 -21.18 2.95
CA ILE A 51 -11.82 -21.57 4.00
C ILE A 51 -12.58 -22.42 5.03
N PRO A 52 -12.09 -23.60 5.47
CA PRO A 52 -12.74 -24.38 6.53
C PRO A 52 -13.00 -23.53 7.78
N ILE A 53 -14.16 -23.73 8.43
CA ILE A 53 -14.54 -22.94 9.62
C ILE A 53 -13.50 -23.07 10.73
N GLU A 54 -12.94 -24.26 10.92
CA GLU A 54 -11.88 -24.52 11.88
C GLU A 54 -10.63 -23.69 11.58
N THR A 55 -10.21 -23.64 10.32
CA THR A 55 -9.08 -22.81 9.88
C THR A 55 -9.36 -21.33 10.08
N ARG A 56 -10.56 -20.83 9.75
CA ARG A 56 -10.92 -19.42 10.01
C ARG A 56 -10.89 -19.08 11.49
N ASN A 57 -11.38 -19.97 12.35
CA ASN A 57 -11.34 -19.78 13.79
C ASN A 57 -9.89 -19.74 14.30
N LYS A 58 -9.02 -20.63 13.80
CA LYS A 58 -7.59 -20.62 14.14
C LYS A 58 -6.91 -19.34 13.65
N ILE A 59 -7.16 -18.90 12.42
CA ILE A 59 -6.65 -17.62 11.90
C ILE A 59 -7.06 -16.45 12.81
N LYS A 60 -8.33 -16.41 13.23
CA LYS A 60 -8.80 -15.39 14.17
C LYS A 60 -8.02 -15.43 15.49
N VAL A 61 -7.87 -16.60 16.09
CA VAL A 61 -7.11 -16.78 17.34
C VAL A 61 -5.65 -16.36 17.16
N THR A 62 -5.00 -16.78 16.07
CA THR A 62 -3.62 -16.39 15.73
C THR A 62 -3.48 -14.88 15.60
N MET A 63 -4.43 -14.20 14.94
CA MET A 63 -4.44 -12.74 14.83
C MET A 63 -4.56 -12.06 16.19
N GLU A 64 -5.50 -12.51 17.03
CA GLU A 64 -5.74 -11.95 18.36
C GLU A 64 -4.55 -12.13 19.29
N GLN A 65 -3.86 -13.27 19.23
CA GLN A 65 -2.68 -13.58 20.03
C GLN A 65 -1.44 -12.74 19.67
N ASN A 66 -1.27 -12.42 18.39
CA ASN A 66 -0.09 -11.69 17.90
C ASN A 66 -0.29 -10.16 17.80
N THR A 67 -1.52 -9.68 18.01
CA THR A 67 -1.85 -8.25 17.96
C THR A 67 -2.62 -7.82 19.21
N SER A 68 -3.92 -7.57 19.07
CA SER A 68 -4.87 -7.45 20.18
C SER A 68 -6.26 -7.82 19.69
N SER A 69 -7.17 -8.24 20.57
CA SER A 69 -8.56 -8.51 20.19
C SER A 69 -9.24 -7.30 19.56
N LYS A 70 -8.93 -6.09 20.06
CA LYS A 70 -9.45 -4.83 19.52
C LYS A 70 -8.96 -4.60 18.09
N PHE A 71 -7.66 -4.72 17.85
CA PHE A 71 -7.09 -4.57 16.51
C PHE A 71 -7.66 -5.62 15.54
N ALA A 72 -7.61 -6.90 15.91
CA ALA A 72 -8.12 -8.00 15.08
C ALA A 72 -9.59 -7.82 14.69
N SER A 73 -10.43 -7.31 15.61
CA SER A 73 -11.85 -7.05 15.36
C SER A 73 -12.13 -5.87 14.41
N ALA A 74 -11.20 -4.92 14.31
CA ALA A 74 -11.33 -3.75 13.44
C ALA A 74 -10.95 -4.04 11.98
N LEU A 75 -10.27 -5.17 11.72
CA LEU A 75 -9.78 -5.51 10.40
C LEU A 75 -10.90 -5.93 9.46
N LYS A 76 -10.89 -5.36 8.25
CA LYS A 76 -11.77 -5.76 7.16
C LYS A 76 -11.02 -6.64 6.18
N ILE A 77 -11.46 -7.87 5.96
CA ILE A 77 -10.90 -8.70 4.88
C ILE A 77 -11.32 -8.10 3.54
N ARG A 78 -10.33 -7.71 2.73
CA ARG A 78 -10.54 -7.20 1.37
C ARG A 78 -10.54 -8.29 0.34
N SER A 79 -9.59 -9.21 0.44
CA SER A 79 -9.55 -10.39 -0.41
C SER A 79 -8.73 -11.49 0.24
N VAL A 80 -8.98 -12.72 -0.20
CA VAL A 80 -8.13 -13.87 0.11
C VAL A 80 -7.61 -14.42 -1.21
N ARG A 81 -6.38 -14.92 -1.19
CA ARG A 81 -5.81 -15.78 -2.23
C ARG A 81 -5.32 -17.05 -1.57
N LEU A 82 -5.56 -18.17 -2.24
CA LEU A 82 -4.91 -19.44 -1.93
C LEU A 82 -3.73 -19.56 -2.88
N PHE A 83 -2.54 -19.79 -2.35
CA PHE A 83 -1.37 -20.18 -3.12
C PHE A 83 -1.22 -21.68 -3.00
N ASP A 84 -1.43 -22.41 -4.10
CA ASP A 84 -1.15 -23.85 -4.18
C ASP A 84 0.31 -24.14 -4.55
N SER A 85 0.72 -25.41 -4.57
CA SER A 85 2.12 -25.80 -4.83
C SER A 85 2.64 -25.34 -6.19
N LEU A 86 1.77 -25.16 -7.20
CA LEU A 86 2.15 -24.61 -8.49
C LEU A 86 2.37 -23.10 -8.36
N GLN A 87 1.41 -22.39 -7.77
CA GLN A 87 1.45 -20.94 -7.58
C GLN A 87 2.56 -20.51 -6.61
N SER A 88 2.82 -21.28 -5.56
CA SER A 88 3.92 -21.07 -4.63
C SER A 88 5.25 -21.15 -5.35
N ARG A 89 5.51 -22.20 -6.16
CA ARG A 89 6.73 -22.30 -6.98
C ARG A 89 6.93 -21.09 -7.90
N TYR A 90 5.86 -20.57 -8.50
CA TYR A 90 5.97 -19.37 -9.33
C TYR A 90 6.22 -18.10 -8.50
N TRP A 91 5.59 -17.98 -7.33
CA TRP A 91 5.88 -16.89 -6.39
C TRP A 91 7.34 -16.91 -5.96
N VAL A 92 7.88 -18.09 -5.60
CA VAL A 92 9.28 -18.33 -5.25
C VAL A 92 10.23 -18.02 -6.41
N GLN A 93 9.83 -18.18 -7.67
CA GLN A 93 10.68 -17.80 -8.81
C GLN A 93 10.81 -16.29 -8.99
N MET A 94 9.89 -15.50 -8.43
CA MET A 94 9.89 -14.04 -8.57
C MET A 94 10.27 -13.30 -7.28
N ASN A 95 10.18 -14.01 -6.15
CA ASN A 95 10.52 -13.53 -4.82
C ASN A 95 11.50 -14.51 -4.17
N SER A 96 11.66 -14.44 -2.86
CA SER A 96 12.35 -15.50 -2.10
C SER A 96 11.36 -16.61 -1.73
N PRO A 97 11.82 -17.87 -1.59
CA PRO A 97 10.99 -18.93 -1.04
C PRO A 97 10.44 -18.54 0.32
N ILE A 98 9.17 -18.87 0.55
CA ILE A 98 8.56 -18.71 1.85
C ILE A 98 8.94 -19.95 2.65
N ILE A 99 9.80 -19.73 3.66
CA ILE A 99 10.36 -20.79 4.49
C ILE A 99 9.71 -20.70 5.87
N ASP A 100 9.21 -21.83 6.38
CA ASP A 100 8.88 -21.96 7.80
C ASP A 100 10.18 -21.80 8.59
N ARG A 101 10.36 -20.70 9.30
CA ARG A 101 11.61 -20.44 10.04
C ARG A 101 11.86 -21.45 11.17
N SER A 102 10.81 -22.12 11.67
CA SER A 102 10.93 -23.09 12.75
C SER A 102 11.42 -24.46 12.27
N THR A 103 11.06 -24.86 11.04
CA THR A 103 11.44 -26.17 10.48
C THR A 103 12.45 -26.10 9.33
N GLY A 104 12.59 -24.93 8.69
CA GLY A 104 13.38 -24.74 7.48
C GLY A 104 12.69 -25.24 6.21
N ASP A 105 11.46 -25.72 6.29
CA ASP A 105 10.72 -26.26 5.15
C ASP A 105 10.11 -25.15 4.28
N THR A 106 10.04 -25.40 2.98
CA THR A 106 9.30 -24.52 2.06
C THR A 106 7.80 -24.67 2.29
N ILE A 107 7.11 -23.55 2.47
CA ILE A 107 5.66 -23.51 2.58
C ILE A 107 5.05 -23.41 1.18
N ASP A 108 4.60 -24.55 0.67
CA ASP A 108 4.03 -24.67 -0.67
C ASP A 108 2.53 -24.34 -0.76
N LEU A 109 1.84 -24.23 0.39
CA LEU A 109 0.40 -24.06 0.45
C LEU A 109 -0.03 -23.15 1.60
N PHE A 110 -0.53 -21.96 1.26
CA PHE A 110 -0.92 -20.96 2.25
C PHE A 110 -2.05 -20.05 1.75
N TYR A 111 -2.78 -19.45 2.69
CA TYR A 111 -3.75 -18.40 2.47
C TYR A 111 -3.07 -17.05 2.63
N ALA A 112 -3.01 -16.25 1.56
CA ALA A 112 -2.67 -14.84 1.64
C ALA A 112 -3.96 -14.04 1.88
N VAL A 113 -4.06 -13.38 3.04
CA VAL A 113 -5.22 -12.59 3.42
C VAL A 113 -4.84 -11.12 3.38
N LEU A 114 -5.54 -10.35 2.54
CA LEU A 114 -5.39 -8.91 2.48
C LEU A 114 -6.41 -8.26 3.42
N TYR A 115 -5.89 -7.60 4.45
CA TYR A 115 -6.67 -6.81 5.40
C TYR A 115 -6.64 -5.33 5.05
N GLU A 116 -7.74 -4.65 5.34
CA GLU A 116 -7.87 -3.20 5.36
C GLU A 116 -8.10 -2.73 6.79
N THR A 117 -7.44 -1.65 7.16
CA THR A 117 -7.68 -0.89 8.39
C THR A 117 -7.62 0.62 8.11
N LEU A 118 -7.98 1.43 9.11
CA LEU A 118 -7.83 2.88 9.08
C LEU A 118 -6.76 3.30 10.10
N LEU A 119 -5.84 4.15 9.65
CA LEU A 119 -4.91 4.85 10.53
C LEU A 119 -5.64 5.92 11.35
N PRO A 120 -5.03 6.46 12.43
CA PRO A 120 -5.65 7.52 13.23
C PRO A 120 -6.11 8.74 12.41
N ASP A 121 -5.39 9.07 11.34
CA ASP A 121 -5.71 10.16 10.41
C ASP A 121 -6.76 9.79 9.34
N GLN A 122 -7.43 8.64 9.48
CA GLN A 122 -8.41 8.07 8.56
C GLN A 122 -7.83 7.60 7.21
N THR A 123 -6.50 7.62 7.04
CA THR A 123 -5.89 7.02 5.85
C THR A 123 -6.15 5.52 5.84
N LYS A 124 -6.66 5.00 4.72
CA LYS A 124 -6.80 3.56 4.51
C LYS A 124 -5.43 2.92 4.40
N PHE A 125 -5.26 1.77 5.03
CA PHE A 125 -4.04 1.00 4.96
C PHE A 125 -4.36 -0.46 4.67
N LEU A 126 -3.69 -0.99 3.65
CA LEU A 126 -3.78 -2.39 3.25
C LEU A 126 -2.52 -3.12 3.68
N PHE A 127 -2.69 -4.29 4.28
CA PHE A 127 -1.57 -5.17 4.59
C PHE A 127 -1.95 -6.63 4.38
N ARG A 128 -0.96 -7.42 4.01
CA ARG A 128 -1.09 -8.86 3.74
C ARG A 128 -0.57 -9.62 4.94
N VAL A 129 -1.28 -10.69 5.30
CA VAL A 129 -0.84 -11.69 6.28
C VAL A 129 -1.02 -13.07 5.67
N ASP A 130 0.00 -13.90 5.78
CA ASP A 130 0.02 -15.23 5.21
C ASP A 130 -0.18 -16.29 6.30
N PHE A 131 -1.11 -17.20 6.07
CA PHE A 131 -1.45 -18.29 6.98
C PHE A 131 -1.30 -19.65 6.32
N GLN A 132 -0.70 -20.60 7.03
CA GLN A 132 -0.72 -22.00 6.65
C GLN A 132 -2.17 -22.55 6.72
N GLN A 133 -2.41 -23.72 6.11
CA GLN A 133 -3.76 -24.32 6.12
C GLN A 133 -4.28 -24.67 7.52
N ASN A 134 -3.38 -24.89 8.46
CA ASN A 134 -3.68 -25.13 9.86
C ASN A 134 -4.02 -23.83 10.63
N GLY A 135 -3.96 -22.65 9.99
CA GLY A 135 -4.26 -21.35 10.58
C GLY A 135 -3.11 -20.69 11.35
N LYS A 136 -1.91 -21.29 11.34
CA LYS A 136 -0.69 -20.65 11.86
C LYS A 136 -0.16 -19.60 10.88
N LEU A 137 0.62 -18.66 11.39
CA LEU A 137 1.39 -17.75 10.54
C LEU A 137 2.40 -18.52 9.71
N VAL A 138 2.60 -18.02 8.49
CA VAL A 138 3.67 -18.47 7.62
C VAL A 138 5.03 -17.93 8.10
N ASP A 139 5.06 -16.69 8.58
CA ASP A 139 6.21 -16.09 9.26
C ASP A 139 5.69 -15.34 10.51
N GLU A 140 6.18 -15.74 11.68
CA GLU A 140 5.72 -15.23 12.99
C GLU A 140 5.94 -13.72 13.12
N ASP A 141 6.95 -13.18 12.43
CA ASP A 141 7.27 -11.75 12.47
C ASP A 141 6.28 -10.90 11.65
N GLN A 142 5.47 -11.49 10.77
CA GLN A 142 4.52 -10.74 9.93
C GLN A 142 3.54 -9.90 10.75
N LEU A 143 3.15 -10.40 11.93
CA LEU A 143 2.24 -9.71 12.83
C LEU A 143 2.92 -8.92 13.93
N ALA A 144 4.22 -9.14 14.18
CA ALA A 144 4.98 -8.39 15.17
C ALA A 144 4.94 -6.87 14.88
N PHE A 145 4.88 -6.49 13.61
CA PHE A 145 4.75 -5.10 13.16
C PHE A 145 3.34 -4.51 13.36
N TYR A 146 2.33 -5.31 13.69
CA TYR A 146 0.93 -4.89 13.83
C TYR A 146 0.41 -5.01 15.27
N ASN A 147 1.31 -5.18 16.26
CA ASN A 147 0.92 -5.27 17.66
C ASN A 147 0.08 -4.05 18.10
N GLY A 148 -1.06 -4.34 18.73
CA GLY A 148 -2.32 -3.60 18.60
C GLY A 148 -2.42 -2.24 19.30
N ASP A 149 -1.37 -1.80 19.99
CA ASP A 149 -1.31 -0.47 20.62
C ASP A 149 -0.40 0.51 19.85
N ASP A 150 0.45 0.01 18.94
CA ASP A 150 1.52 0.78 18.31
C ASP A 150 1.70 0.54 16.80
N LEU A 151 0.63 0.58 16.00
CA LEU A 151 0.79 0.93 14.57
C LEU A 151 1.11 2.43 14.43
N HIS A 152 2.16 2.87 15.14
CA HIS A 152 2.70 4.22 15.13
C HIS A 152 3.46 4.43 13.84
N ILE A 153 2.72 4.81 12.80
CA ILE A 153 3.30 5.28 11.55
C ILE A 153 2.97 6.76 11.35
N LYS A 154 3.91 7.49 10.75
CA LYS A 154 3.78 8.88 10.34
C LYS A 154 2.55 9.04 9.46
N SER A 155 1.74 10.04 9.79
CA SER A 155 0.56 10.40 9.01
C SER A 155 0.98 10.88 7.62
N CYS A 156 0.04 10.90 6.69
CA CYS A 156 0.31 11.48 5.36
C CYS A 156 0.87 12.91 5.47
N LYS A 157 0.33 13.72 6.40
CA LYS A 157 0.77 15.11 6.63
C LYS A 157 2.21 15.19 7.14
N ASP A 158 2.58 14.32 8.08
CA ASP A 158 3.95 14.28 8.63
C ASP A 158 4.96 13.94 7.53
N VAL A 159 4.61 12.97 6.68
CA VAL A 159 5.47 12.56 5.56
C VAL A 159 5.62 13.69 4.54
N ILE A 160 4.54 14.43 4.24
CA ILE A 160 4.62 15.63 3.39
C ILE A 160 5.60 16.63 3.99
N ALA A 161 5.53 16.89 5.30
CA ALA A 161 6.46 17.81 5.95
C ALA A 161 7.92 17.36 5.81
N ILE A 162 8.18 16.06 6.02
CA ILE A 162 9.52 15.45 5.88
C ILE A 162 10.06 15.63 4.45
N VAL A 163 9.29 15.25 3.43
CA VAL A 163 9.77 15.25 2.04
C VAL A 163 9.92 16.65 1.46
N MET A 164 9.11 17.61 1.92
CA MET A 164 9.17 19.02 1.51
C MET A 164 10.32 19.77 2.21
N ALA A 165 10.75 19.33 3.40
CA ALA A 165 11.89 19.88 4.11
C ALA A 165 13.25 19.35 3.62
N ASP A 166 13.26 18.29 2.80
CA ASP A 166 14.49 17.69 2.30
C ASP A 166 15.21 18.59 1.29
N THR A 167 16.39 19.06 1.69
CA THR A 167 17.24 19.96 0.90
C THR A 167 18.12 19.24 -0.12
N ILE A 168 18.26 17.91 -0.03
CA ILE A 168 19.16 17.14 -0.91
C ILE A 168 18.51 16.95 -2.29
N GLN A 169 17.23 16.58 -2.32
CA GLN A 169 16.45 16.44 -3.56
C GLN A 169 15.12 17.19 -3.40
N PRO A 170 15.12 18.53 -3.44
CA PRO A 170 13.92 19.31 -3.17
C PRO A 170 12.82 19.02 -4.20
N ILE A 171 11.60 18.84 -3.73
CA ILE A 171 10.41 18.67 -4.57
C ILE A 171 9.46 19.84 -4.35
N ARG A 172 8.78 20.28 -5.43
CA ARG A 172 7.92 21.48 -5.38
C ARG A 172 6.43 21.16 -5.21
N ALA A 173 6.01 20.03 -5.74
CA ALA A 173 4.63 19.59 -5.70
C ALA A 173 4.56 18.06 -5.73
N ILE A 174 3.64 17.50 -4.97
CA ILE A 174 3.39 16.07 -4.92
C ILE A 174 2.30 15.74 -5.95
N GLU A 175 2.50 14.66 -6.71
CA GLU A 175 1.52 14.11 -7.64
C GLU A 175 0.65 13.06 -6.94
N TYR A 176 1.29 12.09 -6.28
CA TYR A 176 0.61 11.08 -5.49
C TYR A 176 1.53 10.53 -4.40
N MET A 177 0.92 9.86 -3.43
CA MET A 177 1.60 9.15 -2.36
C MET A 177 1.07 7.73 -2.29
N SER A 178 1.87 6.81 -1.76
CA SER A 178 1.41 5.46 -1.44
C SER A 178 2.07 4.94 -0.19
N LEU A 179 1.33 4.11 0.54
CA LEU A 179 1.80 3.42 1.72
C LEU A 179 1.84 1.92 1.45
N VAL A 180 3.01 1.32 1.65
CA VAL A 180 3.28 -0.04 1.20
C VAL A 180 4.07 -0.79 2.28
N TYR A 181 3.62 -1.99 2.64
CA TYR A 181 4.45 -2.94 3.40
C TYR A 181 5.36 -3.70 2.44
N ASN A 182 6.67 -3.64 2.63
CA ASN A 182 7.65 -4.44 1.91
C ASN A 182 8.00 -5.67 2.76
N SER A 183 7.65 -6.87 2.28
CA SER A 183 7.87 -8.12 3.00
C SER A 183 9.32 -8.57 3.08
N ASN A 184 10.17 -8.18 2.13
CA ASN A 184 11.59 -8.58 2.13
C ASN A 184 12.36 -7.87 3.23
N ASP A 185 12.10 -6.58 3.38
CA ASP A 185 12.80 -5.73 4.35
C ASP A 185 11.99 -5.56 5.64
N MET A 186 10.76 -6.11 5.68
CA MET A 186 9.81 -6.00 6.79
C MET A 186 9.53 -4.55 7.25
N ILE A 187 9.52 -3.61 6.30
CA ILE A 187 9.33 -2.18 6.56
C ILE A 187 8.07 -1.69 5.86
N ILE A 188 7.30 -0.84 6.56
CA ILE A 188 6.22 -0.06 5.96
C ILE A 188 6.83 1.24 5.42
N ARG A 189 6.63 1.53 4.14
CA ARG A 189 7.20 2.70 3.45
C ARG A 189 6.13 3.58 2.87
N TRP A 190 6.34 4.88 3.03
CA TRP A 190 5.67 5.88 2.22
C TRP A 190 6.50 6.15 0.97
N THR A 191 5.91 5.97 -0.20
CA THR A 191 6.48 6.46 -1.45
C THR A 191 5.78 7.77 -1.81
N VAL A 192 6.57 8.82 -2.01
CA VAL A 192 6.08 10.13 -2.46
C VAL A 192 6.62 10.38 -3.85
N VAL A 193 5.72 10.61 -4.81
CA VAL A 193 6.10 10.93 -6.18
C VAL A 193 5.75 12.38 -6.46
N ALA A 194 6.76 13.15 -6.89
CA ALA A 194 6.62 14.54 -7.25
C ALA A 194 5.98 14.70 -8.63
N LYS A 195 5.27 15.82 -8.83
CA LYS A 195 4.91 16.25 -10.19
C LYS A 195 6.18 16.46 -11.00
N GLN A 196 6.10 16.15 -12.29
CA GLN A 196 7.21 16.33 -13.22
C GLN A 196 7.74 17.76 -13.19
N ASP A 197 9.05 17.91 -13.08
CA ASP A 197 9.69 19.22 -13.22
C ASP A 197 9.58 19.67 -14.67
N SER A 198 8.88 20.77 -14.91
CA SER A 198 8.64 21.28 -16.26
C SER A 198 9.90 21.77 -16.97
N LYS A 199 10.98 22.04 -16.23
CA LYS A 199 12.26 22.48 -16.79
C LYS A 199 13.15 21.32 -17.17
N THR A 200 13.19 20.26 -16.37
CA THR A 200 14.08 19.11 -16.61
C THR A 200 13.38 17.92 -17.25
N GLY A 201 12.05 17.88 -17.22
CA GLY A 201 11.25 16.74 -17.66
C GLY A 201 11.32 15.53 -16.71
N THR A 202 11.97 15.68 -15.56
CA THR A 202 12.24 14.60 -14.60
C THR A 202 11.12 14.49 -13.56
N LYS A 203 10.74 13.27 -13.20
CA LYS A 203 9.95 12.99 -12.00
C LYS A 203 10.87 12.50 -10.89
N TYR A 204 10.69 13.06 -9.71
CA TYR A 204 11.41 12.66 -8.50
C TYR A 204 10.51 11.80 -7.63
N PHE A 205 11.10 10.84 -6.92
CA PHE A 205 10.40 10.10 -5.89
C PHE A 205 11.27 9.92 -4.64
N LYS A 206 10.61 9.75 -3.51
CA LYS A 206 11.25 9.46 -2.22
C LYS A 206 10.54 8.31 -1.54
N GLU A 207 11.31 7.45 -0.88
CA GLU A 207 10.77 6.48 0.06
C GLU A 207 11.13 6.91 1.48
N VAL A 208 10.12 6.94 2.35
CA VAL A 208 10.22 7.32 3.76
C VAL A 208 9.81 6.14 4.61
N ASP A 209 10.63 5.80 5.61
CA ASP A 209 10.24 4.81 6.62
C ASP A 209 9.00 5.32 7.35
N ALA A 210 7.91 4.55 7.30
CA ALA A 210 6.66 5.01 7.84
C ALA A 210 6.67 5.10 9.38
N ARG A 211 7.56 4.41 10.10
CA ARG A 211 7.69 4.53 11.56
C ARG A 211 8.68 5.63 11.94
N ALA A 212 9.91 5.53 11.45
CA ALA A 212 10.99 6.44 11.82
C ALA A 212 10.78 7.84 11.23
N GLY A 213 10.25 7.92 10.00
CA GLY A 213 10.18 9.16 9.23
C GLY A 213 11.47 9.50 8.49
N ASP A 214 12.42 8.56 8.41
CA ASP A 214 13.67 8.76 7.69
C ASP A 214 13.50 8.57 6.19
N ILE A 215 14.12 9.45 5.39
CA ILE A 215 14.15 9.29 3.93
C ILE A 215 15.17 8.18 3.60
N MET A 216 14.65 7.00 3.30
CA MET A 216 15.41 5.80 2.97
C MET A 216 16.01 5.86 1.57
N LEU A 217 15.25 6.39 0.62
CA LEU A 217 15.62 6.43 -0.79
C LEU A 217 15.20 7.75 -1.43
N ARG A 218 16.06 8.25 -2.31
CA ARG A 218 15.81 9.34 -3.24
C ARG A 218 16.10 8.82 -4.63
N GLY A 219 15.22 9.12 -5.58
CA GLY A 219 15.42 8.68 -6.95
C GLY A 219 14.70 9.57 -7.93
N ASP A 220 14.99 9.35 -9.19
CA ASP A 220 14.42 10.10 -10.28
C ASP A 220 14.25 9.21 -11.51
N PHE A 221 13.33 9.61 -12.39
CA PHE A 221 13.13 8.96 -13.67
C PHE A 221 12.60 9.98 -14.68
N ASN A 222 13.05 9.84 -15.92
CA ASN A 222 12.53 10.62 -17.04
C ASN A 222 11.30 9.91 -17.60
N VAL A 223 10.18 10.63 -17.71
CA VAL A 223 8.98 10.12 -18.37
C VAL A 223 9.13 10.36 -19.86
N THR A 224 9.97 9.55 -20.52
CA THR A 224 10.17 9.65 -21.98
C THR A 224 8.99 9.09 -22.78
N GLU A 225 8.08 8.35 -22.14
CA GLU A 225 6.77 7.99 -22.72
C GLU A 225 5.65 8.16 -21.70
N PRO A 226 4.50 8.75 -22.09
CA PRO A 226 3.33 8.77 -21.22
C PRO A 226 2.94 7.33 -20.88
N LEU A 227 2.84 7.02 -19.59
CA LEU A 227 2.21 5.80 -19.10
C LEU A 227 0.83 5.72 -19.76
N ARG A 228 0.68 4.86 -20.79
CA ARG A 228 -0.63 4.56 -21.35
C ARG A 228 -1.45 4.00 -20.20
N GLU A 229 -2.43 4.77 -19.73
CA GLU A 229 -3.46 4.25 -18.85
C GLU A 229 -3.97 2.95 -19.47
N ALA A 230 -3.84 1.85 -18.72
CA ALA A 230 -4.50 0.62 -19.08
C ALA A 230 -6.00 0.87 -18.97
N ARG A 231 -6.62 1.35 -20.06
CA ARG A 231 -8.06 1.28 -20.24
C ARG A 231 -8.41 -0.20 -20.18
N ILE A 232 -9.11 -0.59 -19.13
CA ILE A 232 -9.90 -1.81 -19.15
C ILE A 232 -11.02 -1.52 -20.15
N GLU A 233 -10.80 -1.88 -21.41
CA GLU A 233 -11.89 -2.07 -22.34
C GLU A 233 -12.70 -3.24 -21.80
N ASN A 234 -13.87 -2.94 -21.23
CA ASN A 234 -14.88 -3.95 -20.96
C ASN A 234 -15.34 -4.48 -22.32
N GLY A 235 -14.72 -5.59 -22.74
CA GLY A 235 -15.09 -6.34 -23.91
C GLY A 235 -16.30 -7.23 -23.63
N ARG A 236 -17.41 -6.85 -24.29
CA ARG A 236 -18.72 -7.51 -24.45
C ARG A 236 -19.80 -7.14 -23.43
#